data_AF-A0A512UBQ8-F1
#
_entry.id   AF-A0A512UBQ8-F1
#
_cell.length_a   1.000
_cell.length_b   1.000
_cell.length_c   1.000
_cell.angle_alpha   90.00
_cell.angle_beta   90.00
_cell.angle_gamma   90.00
#
_symmetry.space_group_name_H-M   'P 1'
#
loop_
_entity.id
_entity.type
_entity.pdbx_description
1 polymer ?
#
loop_
_entity_poly.entity_id
_entity_poly.type
_entity_poly.pdbx_seq_one_letter_code
_entity_poly.pdbx_strand_id
1 'polypeptide(L)'
;MPSKPLKQAETSRRVVVKAEIMADEPSAPNSKRLKLVGNTSSIQRNELVSSDSEPQIYSRTFERLLESLRTGRESRWDHLRTFFLDSYHPTIQTQINQVFSGMSENERLNLLVNKTARATHEVILRPFDGRVCTLADVEEIKAMIGILAENAKKSISLLENPIAITRRRLCRFRSFSPDRPPQEPEPDVAGGKEDKQKLPSLEENTKMWRDCAKKLRGFVTKFLMERLKLFQLLNFTVRLEPVTNSIHVTPKVWYTGAPESPSIPRTLLDIPMLEPFKPEGTQESKITAVDRQMEVFESSLQVLHVKHSDNVIRVFESLHNNLDYELFEFRFPFDEYPPFVCTTILQEHHISEITDFHIVSEPFVSLPPSSHHVAKVYIRVTHKMPILYSAVYTSTLTRIEEGKYCSNCFADDHGRENCKQPSLGIGRPKGVGESDLGV
;
A
#
# COMPACT_ATOMS: atom_id res chain seq x y z
N MET A 1 62.12 45.52 21.04
CA MET A 1 62.13 44.08 20.69
C MET A 1 60.70 43.65 20.40
N PRO A 2 60.44 42.72 19.46
CA PRO A 2 60.68 42.79 18.01
C PRO A 2 59.35 42.53 17.25
N SER A 3 58.93 43.41 16.33
CA SER A 3 59.18 43.40 14.88
C SER A 3 58.25 42.49 14.05
N LYS A 4 57.41 43.15 13.23
CA LYS A 4 56.86 42.62 11.98
C LYS A 4 57.99 42.19 11.02
N PRO A 5 57.74 41.23 10.12
CA PRO A 5 58.42 41.19 8.84
C PRO A 5 57.48 41.61 7.69
N LEU A 6 58.00 42.53 6.88
CA LEU A 6 57.70 42.70 5.46
C LEU A 6 58.77 41.91 4.68
N LYS A 7 58.41 41.32 3.53
CA LYS A 7 59.16 41.24 2.25
C LYS A 7 58.42 40.28 1.30
N GLN A 8 57.87 40.75 0.17
CA GLN A 8 58.48 41.07 -1.13
C GLN A 8 58.85 39.85 -1.99
N ALA A 9 58.29 39.81 -3.21
CA ALA A 9 58.88 39.46 -4.52
C ALA A 9 57.71 39.14 -5.50
N GLU A 10 57.35 39.93 -6.52
CA GLU A 10 58.04 40.16 -7.81
C GLU A 10 58.61 38.85 -8.39
N THR A 11 58.23 38.31 -9.55
CA THR A 11 58.30 38.95 -10.88
C THR A 11 57.72 38.04 -11.98
N SER A 12 57.13 38.67 -13.00
CA SER A 12 57.24 38.40 -14.46
C SER A 12 57.21 36.97 -15.03
N ARG A 13 56.27 36.73 -15.97
CA ARG A 13 56.57 36.70 -17.43
C ARG A 13 55.31 36.60 -18.31
N ARG A 14 55.32 37.40 -19.38
CA ARG A 14 54.43 37.42 -20.56
C ARG A 14 54.65 36.19 -21.46
N VAL A 15 53.63 35.81 -22.25
CA VAL A 15 53.53 35.87 -23.73
C VAL A 15 52.26 35.08 -24.17
N VAL A 16 51.16 35.73 -24.58
CA VAL A 16 50.63 36.00 -25.96
C VAL A 16 50.63 34.72 -26.84
N VAL A 17 49.53 34.21 -27.43
CA VAL A 17 48.74 34.74 -28.57
C VAL A 17 47.45 33.91 -28.79
N LYS A 18 46.31 34.62 -28.98
CA LYS A 18 45.10 34.48 -29.87
C LYS A 18 44.65 33.09 -30.36
N ALA A 19 43.36 32.78 -30.46
CA ALA A 19 42.33 33.46 -31.27
C ALA A 19 40.90 33.10 -30.79
N GLU A 20 39.99 34.09 -30.69
CA GLU A 20 38.80 34.28 -31.58
C GLU A 20 37.58 33.39 -31.20
N ILE A 21 36.32 33.84 -31.06
CA ILE A 21 35.59 35.10 -31.26
C ILE A 21 34.33 35.06 -30.35
N MET A 22 33.89 36.26 -29.97
CA MET A 22 32.66 36.69 -29.24
C MET A 22 31.36 36.27 -29.98
N ALA A 23 30.11 36.36 -29.53
CA ALA A 23 29.32 36.95 -28.45
C ALA A 23 28.00 36.10 -28.41
N ASP A 24 27.05 36.12 -27.48
CA ASP A 24 26.22 37.22 -26.99
C ASP A 24 25.37 36.76 -25.78
N GLU A 25 24.79 37.74 -25.11
CA GLU A 25 24.04 37.78 -23.84
C GLU A 25 22.95 36.71 -23.58
N PRO A 26 22.65 36.39 -22.29
CA PRO A 26 21.54 35.52 -21.91
C PRO A 26 20.22 36.32 -21.80
N SER A 27 19.30 36.10 -22.73
CA SER A 27 17.95 36.66 -22.69
C SER A 27 17.03 35.93 -21.71
N ALA A 28 16.33 36.71 -20.89
CA ALA A 28 15.33 36.34 -19.89
C ALA A 28 14.15 35.46 -20.40
N PRO A 29 13.47 34.70 -19.51
CA PRO A 29 12.36 33.84 -19.89
C PRO A 29 11.09 34.66 -20.14
N ASN A 30 10.58 34.57 -21.36
CA ASN A 30 9.43 35.34 -21.81
C ASN A 30 8.11 34.64 -21.45
N SER A 31 7.25 35.39 -20.76
CA SER A 31 5.87 35.04 -20.43
C SER A 31 5.00 34.82 -21.67
N LYS A 32 4.24 33.72 -21.74
CA LYS A 32 3.00 33.62 -22.53
C LYS A 32 1.99 32.76 -21.76
N ARG A 33 1.06 33.39 -21.04
CA ARG A 33 -0.35 33.62 -21.43
C ARG A 33 -1.09 32.33 -21.84
N LEU A 34 -1.89 31.83 -20.88
CA LEU A 34 -3.05 30.98 -21.09
C LEU A 34 -3.89 31.49 -22.27
N LYS A 35 -4.12 30.64 -23.27
CA LYS A 35 -5.20 30.81 -24.26
C LYS A 35 -6.26 29.74 -23.99
N LEU A 36 -7.44 30.18 -23.54
CA LEU A 36 -8.69 29.47 -23.78
C LEU A 36 -9.04 29.63 -25.26
N VAL A 37 -9.24 28.54 -26.00
CA VAL A 37 -10.05 28.50 -27.22
C VAL A 37 -10.69 27.11 -27.33
N GLY A 38 -12.01 27.08 -27.51
CA GLY A 38 -12.76 25.87 -27.81
C GLY A 38 -12.92 25.61 -29.31
N ASN A 39 -13.54 24.44 -29.57
CA ASN A 39 -14.23 23.98 -30.77
C ASN A 39 -13.47 23.52 -32.03
N THR A 40 -13.89 22.31 -32.43
CA THR A 40 -14.18 21.77 -33.77
C THR A 40 -13.04 21.36 -34.71
N SER A 41 -12.96 20.03 -34.84
CA SER A 41 -12.95 19.19 -36.06
C SER A 41 -11.76 19.18 -37.03
N SER A 42 -11.42 17.92 -37.37
CA SER A 42 -10.77 17.40 -38.58
C SER A 42 -9.24 17.47 -38.65
N ILE A 43 -8.61 16.30 -38.68
CA ILE A 43 -7.75 15.80 -39.77
C ILE A 43 -7.55 14.28 -39.55
N GLN A 44 -7.73 13.54 -40.64
CA GLN A 44 -7.58 12.09 -40.75
C GLN A 44 -6.10 11.65 -40.78
N ARG A 45 -5.95 10.32 -40.58
CA ARG A 45 -4.83 9.43 -40.93
C ARG A 45 -3.64 9.36 -39.97
N ASN A 46 -3.54 8.25 -39.26
CA ASN A 46 -2.85 7.08 -39.82
C ASN A 46 -3.30 5.80 -39.11
N GLU A 47 -3.70 4.82 -39.92
CA GLU A 47 -3.84 3.43 -39.53
C GLU A 47 -2.47 2.92 -39.08
N LEU A 48 -2.31 2.78 -37.76
CA LEU A 48 -1.35 1.88 -37.17
C LEU A 48 -2.17 0.76 -36.56
N VAL A 49 -2.02 -0.42 -37.16
CA VAL A 49 -2.59 -1.69 -36.73
C VAL A 49 -2.32 -1.88 -35.24
N SER A 50 -3.30 -1.56 -34.39
CA SER A 50 -3.31 -1.94 -32.99
C SER A 50 -3.96 -3.32 -32.88
N SER A 51 -3.28 -4.22 -32.19
CA SER A 51 -3.80 -5.50 -31.74
C SER A 51 -4.89 -5.26 -30.69
N ASP A 52 -6.11 -4.94 -31.14
CA ASP A 52 -7.26 -4.57 -30.31
C ASP A 52 -8.03 -5.75 -29.69
N SER A 53 -7.47 -6.97 -29.66
CA SER A 53 -8.21 -8.15 -29.21
C SER A 53 -8.12 -8.46 -27.70
N GLU A 54 -7.20 -7.84 -26.94
CA GLU A 54 -6.98 -8.20 -25.53
C GLU A 54 -7.88 -7.47 -24.50
N PRO A 55 -8.31 -6.20 -24.67
CA PRO A 55 -9.12 -5.52 -23.64
C PRO A 55 -10.58 -6.01 -23.58
N GLN A 56 -11.14 -6.48 -24.70
CA GLN A 56 -12.56 -6.79 -24.80
C GLN A 56 -12.95 -8.15 -24.18
N ILE A 57 -12.04 -9.13 -24.21
CA ILE A 57 -12.30 -10.47 -23.66
C ILE A 57 -12.33 -10.39 -22.13
N TYR A 58 -11.36 -9.68 -21.53
CA TYR A 58 -11.30 -9.49 -20.08
C TYR A 58 -12.56 -8.80 -19.53
N SER A 59 -13.07 -7.78 -20.23
CA SER A 59 -14.27 -7.03 -19.80
C SER A 59 -15.54 -7.89 -19.77
N ARG A 60 -15.77 -8.73 -20.78
CA ARG A 60 -16.99 -9.57 -20.86
C ARG A 60 -16.96 -10.73 -19.87
N THR A 61 -15.80 -11.36 -19.69
CA THR A 61 -15.63 -12.45 -18.72
C THR A 61 -15.77 -11.92 -17.28
N PHE A 62 -15.25 -10.72 -17.01
CA PHE A 62 -15.37 -10.06 -15.71
C PHE A 62 -16.83 -9.69 -15.36
N GLU A 63 -17.59 -9.10 -16.30
CA GLU A 63 -19.00 -8.77 -16.07
C GLU A 63 -19.86 -10.02 -15.80
N ARG A 64 -19.63 -11.12 -16.53
CA ARG A 64 -20.28 -12.41 -16.30
C ARG A 64 -19.90 -13.01 -14.95
N LEU A 65 -18.65 -12.87 -14.55
CA LEU A 65 -18.18 -13.31 -13.23
C LEU A 65 -18.96 -12.57 -12.14
N LEU A 66 -19.01 -11.23 -12.19
CA LEU A 66 -19.73 -10.42 -11.20
C LEU A 66 -21.22 -10.78 -11.10
N GLU A 67 -21.87 -11.10 -12.21
CA GLU A 67 -23.28 -11.53 -12.22
C GLU A 67 -23.48 -12.95 -11.66
N SER A 68 -22.56 -13.88 -11.96
CA SER A 68 -22.60 -15.25 -11.40
C SER A 68 -22.40 -15.29 -9.88
N LEU A 69 -21.58 -14.37 -9.34
CA LEU A 69 -21.36 -14.24 -7.90
C LEU A 69 -22.63 -13.84 -7.14
N ARG A 70 -23.60 -13.23 -7.82
CA ARG A 70 -24.91 -12.83 -7.26
C ARG A 70 -25.93 -13.96 -7.23
N THR A 71 -25.79 -15.00 -8.06
CA THR A 71 -26.85 -16.00 -8.32
C THR A 71 -26.65 -17.36 -7.64
N GLY A 72 -25.50 -17.63 -7.04
CA GLY A 72 -25.35 -18.63 -5.96
C GLY A 72 -25.33 -20.11 -6.36
N ARG A 73 -24.11 -20.66 -6.41
CA ARG A 73 -23.68 -22.06 -6.21
C ARG A 73 -23.79 -22.99 -7.43
N GLU A 74 -22.73 -23.78 -7.61
CA GLU A 74 -22.26 -24.51 -8.82
C GLU A 74 -21.70 -23.62 -9.94
N SER A 75 -22.47 -22.67 -10.50
CA SER A 75 -21.97 -21.83 -11.61
C SER A 75 -20.73 -21.02 -11.24
N ARG A 76 -20.63 -20.53 -10.00
CA ARG A 76 -19.52 -19.69 -9.53
C ARG A 76 -18.15 -20.31 -9.76
N TRP A 77 -17.98 -21.61 -9.49
CA TRP A 77 -16.66 -22.24 -9.54
C TRP A 77 -16.16 -22.39 -10.97
N ASP A 78 -17.05 -22.76 -11.89
CA ASP A 78 -16.72 -22.82 -13.31
C ASP A 78 -16.42 -21.43 -13.87
N HIS A 79 -17.15 -20.40 -13.43
CA HIS A 79 -16.87 -19.01 -13.83
C HIS A 79 -15.53 -18.53 -13.27
N LEU A 80 -15.21 -18.82 -12.00
CA LEU A 80 -13.91 -18.48 -11.41
C LEU A 80 -12.77 -19.22 -12.09
N ARG A 81 -12.96 -20.51 -12.38
CA ARG A 81 -11.97 -21.31 -13.11
C ARG A 81 -11.75 -20.77 -14.52
N THR A 82 -12.82 -20.44 -15.23
CA THR A 82 -12.75 -19.88 -16.59
C THR A 82 -12.03 -18.54 -16.55
N PHE A 83 -12.45 -17.62 -15.67
CA PHE A 83 -11.80 -16.33 -15.49
C PHE A 83 -10.32 -16.46 -15.13
N PHE A 84 -10.00 -17.39 -14.22
CA PHE A 84 -8.64 -17.67 -13.81
C PHE A 84 -7.80 -18.17 -14.99
N LEU A 85 -8.27 -19.17 -15.75
CA LEU A 85 -7.54 -19.72 -16.89
C LEU A 85 -7.39 -18.70 -18.03
N ASP A 86 -8.45 -17.95 -18.34
CA ASP A 86 -8.46 -16.92 -19.39
C ASP A 86 -7.45 -15.80 -19.11
N SER A 87 -7.03 -15.64 -17.86
CA SER A 87 -5.99 -14.67 -17.47
C SER A 87 -4.57 -15.09 -17.85
N TYR A 88 -4.37 -16.30 -18.37
CA TYR A 88 -3.06 -16.84 -18.75
C TYR A 88 -2.98 -17.22 -20.23
N HIS A 89 -1.77 -17.17 -20.79
CA HIS A 89 -1.48 -17.68 -22.13
C HIS A 89 -1.79 -19.20 -22.21
N PRO A 90 -2.29 -19.73 -23.34
CA PRO A 90 -2.65 -21.16 -23.48
C PRO A 90 -1.58 -22.17 -23.02
N THR A 91 -0.29 -21.82 -23.18
CA THR A 91 0.83 -22.63 -22.70
C THR A 91 0.83 -22.79 -21.17
N ILE A 92 0.58 -21.70 -20.43
CA ILE A 92 0.50 -21.72 -18.97
C ILE A 92 -0.82 -22.35 -18.52
N GLN A 93 -1.93 -22.15 -19.24
CA GLN A 93 -3.19 -22.84 -18.96
C GLN A 93 -3.03 -24.37 -18.97
N THR A 94 -2.22 -24.89 -19.88
CA THR A 94 -1.91 -26.33 -19.94
C THR A 94 -1.17 -26.80 -18.68
N GLN A 95 -0.17 -26.03 -18.23
CA GLN A 95 0.57 -26.32 -17.00
C GLN A 95 -0.33 -26.25 -15.76
N ILE A 96 -1.18 -25.22 -15.68
CA ILE A 96 -2.19 -25.08 -14.62
C ILE A 96 -3.08 -26.33 -14.56
N ASN A 97 -3.60 -26.78 -15.71
CA ASN A 97 -4.46 -27.97 -15.75
C ASN A 97 -3.72 -29.25 -15.35
N GLN A 98 -2.43 -29.38 -15.69
CA GLN A 98 -1.57 -30.49 -15.23
C GLN A 98 -1.40 -30.45 -13.70
N VAL A 99 -1.04 -29.30 -13.15
CA VAL A 99 -0.91 -29.10 -11.69
C VAL A 99 -2.24 -29.39 -10.98
N PHE A 100 -3.36 -28.91 -11.53
CA PHE A 100 -4.71 -29.15 -11.00
C PHE A 100 -5.07 -30.64 -11.00
N SER A 101 -4.61 -31.41 -11.99
CA SER A 101 -4.88 -32.86 -12.04
C SER A 101 -4.23 -33.63 -10.89
N GLY A 102 -3.12 -33.11 -10.33
CA GLY A 102 -2.43 -33.69 -9.18
C GLY A 102 -2.91 -33.21 -7.81
N MET A 103 -3.83 -32.24 -7.77
CA MET A 103 -4.36 -31.65 -6.53
C MET A 103 -5.69 -32.25 -6.10
N SER A 104 -5.91 -32.29 -4.79
CA SER A 104 -7.26 -32.49 -4.26
C SER A 104 -8.21 -31.38 -4.74
N GLU A 105 -9.50 -31.68 -4.75
CA GLU A 105 -10.52 -30.68 -5.10
C GLU A 105 -10.46 -29.44 -4.19
N ASN A 106 -10.30 -29.65 -2.89
CA ASN A 106 -10.21 -28.57 -1.92
C ASN A 106 -8.98 -27.67 -2.15
N GLU A 107 -7.81 -28.23 -2.47
CA GLU A 107 -6.60 -27.46 -2.81
C GLU A 107 -6.81 -26.60 -4.06
N ARG A 108 -7.41 -27.18 -5.12
CA ARG A 108 -7.73 -26.45 -6.34
C ARG A 108 -8.65 -25.27 -6.08
N LEU A 109 -9.72 -25.49 -5.31
CA LEU A 109 -10.70 -24.45 -5.02
C LEU A 109 -10.11 -23.36 -4.12
N ASN A 110 -9.30 -23.73 -3.13
CA ASN A 110 -8.54 -22.77 -2.32
C ASN A 110 -7.61 -21.91 -3.16
N LEU A 111 -6.89 -22.52 -4.11
CA LEU A 111 -6.01 -21.79 -5.01
C LEU A 111 -6.82 -20.87 -5.95
N LEU A 112 -7.92 -21.35 -6.51
CA LEU A 112 -8.80 -20.55 -7.36
C LEU A 112 -9.36 -19.35 -6.60
N VAL A 113 -9.90 -19.54 -5.39
CA VAL A 113 -10.41 -18.45 -4.55
C VAL A 113 -9.32 -17.42 -4.29
N ASN A 114 -8.15 -17.84 -3.82
CA ASN A 114 -7.07 -16.90 -3.51
C ASN A 114 -6.62 -16.11 -4.75
N LYS A 115 -6.49 -16.79 -5.89
CA LYS A 115 -6.04 -16.16 -7.13
C LYS A 115 -7.09 -15.26 -7.78
N THR A 116 -8.35 -15.38 -7.39
CA THR A 116 -9.47 -14.58 -7.93
C THR A 116 -10.06 -13.59 -6.94
N ALA A 117 -9.57 -13.57 -5.69
CA ALA A 117 -10.13 -12.80 -4.57
C ALA A 117 -10.32 -11.31 -4.89
N ARG A 118 -9.30 -10.55 -5.34
CA ARG A 118 -9.55 -9.13 -5.70
C ARG A 118 -10.46 -8.95 -6.90
N ALA A 119 -10.45 -9.85 -7.89
CA ALA A 119 -11.35 -9.74 -9.04
C ALA A 119 -12.81 -9.91 -8.60
N THR A 120 -13.06 -10.69 -7.55
CA THR A 120 -14.39 -10.80 -6.93
C THR A 120 -14.63 -9.77 -5.83
N HIS A 121 -13.68 -8.85 -5.59
CA HIS A 121 -13.65 -7.92 -4.46
C HIS A 121 -13.84 -8.62 -3.11
N GLU A 122 -13.21 -9.77 -2.93
CA GLU A 122 -13.24 -10.53 -1.68
C GLU A 122 -11.87 -10.49 -0.99
N VAL A 123 -11.89 -10.39 0.33
CA VAL A 123 -10.75 -10.68 1.21
C VAL A 123 -11.01 -12.03 1.85
N ILE A 124 -10.06 -12.96 1.69
CA ILE A 124 -10.19 -14.32 2.18
C ILE A 124 -9.46 -14.40 3.52
N LEU A 125 -10.21 -14.69 4.57
CA LEU A 125 -9.69 -14.88 5.91
C LEU A 125 -9.59 -16.38 6.18
N ARG A 126 -8.37 -16.83 6.49
CA ARG A 126 -8.09 -18.21 6.87
C ARG A 126 -7.70 -18.28 8.34
N PRO A 127 -8.18 -19.32 9.05
CA PRO A 127 -7.77 -19.55 10.41
C PRO A 127 -6.33 -20.08 10.42
N PHE A 128 -5.47 -19.41 11.16
CA PHE A 128 -4.05 -19.73 11.21
C PHE A 128 -3.77 -21.12 11.82
N ASP A 129 -4.66 -21.59 12.70
CA ASP A 129 -4.57 -22.89 13.35
C ASP A 129 -4.99 -24.07 12.44
N GLY A 130 -5.39 -23.80 11.20
CA GLY A 130 -5.81 -24.82 10.23
C GLY A 130 -7.14 -25.51 10.56
N ARG A 131 -7.81 -25.14 11.65
CA ARG A 131 -9.11 -25.71 12.01
C ARG A 131 -10.21 -25.08 11.14
N VAL A 132 -11.22 -25.87 10.79
CA VAL A 132 -12.34 -25.43 9.93
C VAL A 132 -13.06 -24.19 10.51
N CYS A 133 -13.42 -23.25 9.64
CA CYS A 133 -14.25 -22.10 10.01
C CYS A 133 -15.71 -22.50 10.29
N THR A 134 -16.33 -21.81 11.23
CA THR A 134 -17.70 -22.02 11.69
C THR A 134 -18.53 -20.74 11.52
N LEU A 135 -19.85 -20.85 11.67
CA LEU A 135 -20.73 -19.67 11.68
C LEU A 135 -20.47 -18.77 12.90
N ALA A 136 -19.98 -19.32 14.01
CA ALA A 136 -19.57 -18.51 15.17
C ALA A 136 -18.37 -17.64 14.82
N ASP A 137 -17.38 -18.17 14.10
CA ASP A 137 -16.23 -17.39 13.62
C ASP A 137 -16.67 -16.18 12.76
N VAL A 138 -17.72 -16.35 11.95
CA VAL A 138 -18.28 -15.25 11.13
C VAL A 138 -18.82 -14.10 11.98
N GLU A 139 -19.58 -14.41 13.03
CA GLU A 139 -20.15 -13.37 13.91
C GLU A 139 -19.05 -12.66 14.71
N GLU A 140 -18.06 -13.39 15.18
CA GLU A 140 -16.94 -12.82 15.91
C GLU A 140 -16.03 -11.96 15.01
N ILE A 141 -15.83 -12.35 13.75
CA ILE A 141 -15.14 -11.52 12.75
C ILE A 141 -15.93 -10.24 12.46
N LYS A 142 -17.26 -10.30 12.34
CA LYS A 142 -18.08 -9.09 12.19
C LYS A 142 -17.92 -8.16 13.38
N ALA A 143 -17.90 -8.70 14.61
CA ALA A 143 -17.67 -7.93 15.81
C ALA A 143 -16.28 -7.26 15.80
N MET A 144 -15.25 -8.02 15.40
CA MET A 144 -13.87 -7.49 15.26
C MET A 144 -13.79 -6.38 14.20
N ILE A 145 -14.44 -6.55 13.04
CA ILE A 145 -14.54 -5.52 12.00
C ILE A 145 -15.25 -4.27 12.54
N GLY A 146 -16.26 -4.43 13.39
CA GLY A 146 -16.90 -3.33 14.13
C GLY A 146 -15.91 -2.55 15.01
N ILE A 147 -15.02 -3.25 15.74
CA ILE A 147 -13.95 -2.62 16.53
C ILE A 147 -12.98 -1.84 15.63
N LEU A 148 -12.60 -2.41 14.48
CA LEU A 148 -11.76 -1.72 13.50
C LEU A 148 -12.42 -0.45 12.96
N ALA A 149 -13.74 -0.48 12.73
CA ALA A 149 -14.50 0.69 12.30
C ALA A 149 -14.49 1.79 13.38
N GLU A 150 -14.67 1.43 14.65
CA GLU A 150 -14.55 2.38 15.76
C GLU A 150 -13.14 2.98 15.89
N ASN A 151 -12.10 2.20 15.64
CA ASN A 151 -10.73 2.68 15.62
C ASN A 151 -10.47 3.67 14.46
N ALA A 152 -11.05 3.41 13.28
CA ALA A 152 -10.99 4.33 12.15
C ALA A 152 -11.71 5.66 12.48
N LYS A 153 -12.91 5.60 13.11
CA LYS A 153 -13.63 6.80 13.58
C LYS A 153 -12.78 7.63 14.54
N LYS A 154 -12.21 7.01 15.57
CA LYS A 154 -11.32 7.68 16.53
C LYS A 154 -10.13 8.33 15.82
N SER A 155 -9.51 7.62 14.88
CA SER A 155 -8.37 8.13 14.11
C SER A 155 -8.75 9.36 13.27
N ILE A 156 -9.93 9.35 12.64
CA ILE A 156 -10.45 10.52 11.92
C ILE A 156 -10.66 11.71 12.87
N SER A 157 -11.29 11.51 14.02
CA SER A 157 -11.51 12.58 15.00
C SER A 157 -10.19 13.21 15.49
N LEU A 158 -9.15 12.39 15.69
CA LEU A 158 -7.82 12.86 16.08
C LEU A 158 -7.11 13.67 14.99
N LEU A 159 -7.51 13.54 13.71
CA LEU A 159 -6.89 14.25 12.58
C LEU A 159 -7.52 15.63 12.32
N GLU A 160 -8.71 15.92 12.83
CA GLU A 160 -9.40 17.19 12.62
C GLU A 160 -8.56 18.39 13.08
N ASN A 161 -8.11 18.36 14.33
CA ASN A 161 -7.31 19.44 14.92
C ASN A 161 -5.95 19.64 14.21
N PRO A 162 -5.13 18.60 13.98
CA PRO A 162 -3.89 18.72 13.20
C PRO A 162 -4.10 19.31 11.80
N ILE A 163 -5.14 18.90 11.08
CA ILE A 163 -5.48 19.44 9.75
C ILE A 163 -5.84 20.92 9.88
N ALA A 164 -6.73 21.29 10.80
CA ALA A 164 -7.19 22.66 11.00
C ALA A 164 -6.03 23.60 11.41
N ILE A 165 -5.16 23.18 12.32
CA ILE A 165 -3.97 23.95 12.76
C ILE A 165 -3.01 24.14 11.58
N THR A 166 -2.72 23.08 10.82
CA THR A 166 -1.75 23.16 9.72
C THR A 166 -2.30 23.99 8.55
N ARG A 167 -3.60 23.88 8.24
CA ARG A 167 -4.27 24.78 7.28
C ARG A 167 -4.18 26.24 7.72
N ARG A 168 -4.46 26.55 8.99
CA ARG A 168 -4.32 27.92 9.54
C ARG A 168 -2.90 28.46 9.42
N ARG A 169 -1.87 27.64 9.66
CA ARG A 169 -0.47 28.03 9.47
C ARG A 169 -0.15 28.33 8.00
N LEU A 170 -0.61 27.49 7.08
CA LEU A 170 -0.43 27.70 5.65
C LEU A 170 -1.17 28.94 5.12
N CYS A 171 -2.31 29.30 5.72
CA CYS A 171 -3.02 30.54 5.38
C CYS A 171 -2.16 31.79 5.56
N ARG A 172 -1.15 31.76 6.44
CA ARG A 172 -0.23 32.89 6.67
C ARG A 172 0.68 33.18 5.47
N PHE A 173 0.84 32.22 4.56
CA PHE A 173 1.65 32.34 3.35
C PHE A 173 0.81 32.65 2.10
N ARG A 174 -0.47 33.05 2.25
CA ARG A 174 -1.39 33.30 1.12
C ARG A 174 -1.23 34.66 0.43
N SER A 175 -0.46 35.59 1.02
CA SER A 175 -0.25 36.89 0.40
C SER A 175 0.86 36.82 -0.65
N PHE A 176 0.55 37.28 -1.87
CA PHE A 176 1.54 37.50 -2.92
C PHE A 176 2.34 38.81 -2.73
N SER A 177 2.08 39.55 -1.65
CA SER A 177 2.77 40.81 -1.36
C SER A 177 4.15 40.53 -0.77
N PRO A 178 5.25 40.98 -1.41
CA PRO A 178 6.61 40.81 -0.90
C PRO A 178 6.86 41.57 0.41
N ASP A 179 6.03 42.57 0.74
CA ASP A 179 6.23 43.48 1.87
C ASP A 179 5.39 43.15 3.13
N ARG A 180 4.65 42.03 3.14
CA ARG A 180 3.91 41.60 4.33
C ARG A 180 4.41 40.25 4.82
N PRO A 181 5.19 40.21 5.92
CA PRO A 181 5.52 38.96 6.57
C PRO A 181 4.24 38.28 7.12
N PRO A 182 4.26 36.94 7.27
CA PRO A 182 3.15 36.20 7.86
C PRO A 182 2.84 36.77 9.25
N GLN A 183 1.63 37.29 9.44
CA GLN A 183 1.18 37.82 10.72
C GLN A 183 1.29 36.74 11.81
N GLU A 184 2.01 37.03 12.88
CA GLU A 184 1.98 36.23 14.10
C GLU A 184 0.56 36.27 14.69
N PRO A 185 0.10 35.18 15.35
CA PRO A 185 -1.13 35.26 16.13
C PRO A 185 -0.87 36.22 17.29
N GLU A 186 -1.74 37.22 17.47
CA GLU A 186 -1.71 38.05 18.67
C GLU A 186 -1.68 37.13 19.91
N PRO A 187 -0.66 37.24 20.78
CA PRO A 187 -0.80 36.74 22.11
C PRO A 187 -1.63 37.77 22.89
N ASP A 188 -2.76 37.32 23.42
CA ASP A 188 -3.50 38.01 24.49
C ASP A 188 -2.63 38.11 25.76
N VAL A 189 -1.54 38.89 25.74
CA VAL A 189 -0.80 39.27 26.94
C VAL A 189 -0.22 40.66 26.73
N ALA A 190 -0.81 41.62 27.43
CA ALA A 190 -0.27 42.96 27.60
C ALA A 190 1.12 42.90 28.27
N GLY A 191 2.10 43.56 27.66
CA GLY A 191 3.27 44.08 28.34
C GLY A 191 4.59 43.38 28.04
N GLY A 192 5.49 44.12 27.37
CA GLY A 192 6.93 43.89 27.51
C GLY A 192 7.74 44.00 26.23
N LYS A 193 8.32 45.20 26.02
CA LYS A 193 9.54 45.52 25.24
C LYS A 193 9.61 44.99 23.80
N GLU A 194 9.56 45.93 22.87
CA GLU A 194 9.94 45.78 21.46
C GLU A 194 11.41 45.36 21.32
N ASP A 195 11.69 44.07 21.44
CA ASP A 195 12.83 43.49 20.72
C ASP A 195 12.42 43.43 19.25
N LYS A 196 13.20 44.09 18.39
CA LYS A 196 13.09 43.98 16.92
C LYS A 196 13.36 42.52 16.53
N GLN A 197 12.33 41.68 16.58
CA GLN A 197 12.36 40.32 16.08
C GLN A 197 12.80 40.38 14.63
N LYS A 198 13.98 39.82 14.37
CA LYS A 198 14.57 39.69 13.05
C LYS A 198 13.58 38.92 12.19
N LEU A 199 13.04 39.57 11.15
CA LEU A 199 12.13 38.93 10.20
C LEU A 199 12.78 37.63 9.71
N PRO A 200 12.07 36.49 9.73
CA PRO A 200 12.61 35.25 9.22
C PRO A 200 13.04 35.45 7.77
N SER A 201 14.22 34.97 7.43
CA SER A 201 14.78 35.04 6.08
C SER A 201 13.83 34.37 5.08
N LEU A 202 13.95 34.73 3.79
CA LEU A 202 13.19 34.08 2.72
C LEU A 202 13.39 32.55 2.74
N GLU A 203 14.59 32.09 3.06
CA GLU A 203 14.92 30.67 3.18
C GLU A 203 14.17 29.99 4.34
N GLU A 204 14.13 30.63 5.51
CA GLU A 204 13.38 30.14 6.68
C GLU A 204 11.88 30.10 6.42
N ASN A 205 11.31 31.14 5.82
CA ASN A 205 9.88 31.15 5.44
C ASN A 205 9.55 30.08 4.40
N THR A 206 10.41 29.91 3.39
CA THR A 206 10.24 28.86 2.36
C THR A 206 10.34 27.47 2.96
N LYS A 207 11.25 27.25 3.92
CA LYS A 207 11.37 25.99 4.66
C LYS A 207 10.13 25.73 5.52
N MET A 208 9.67 26.73 6.28
CA MET A 208 8.47 26.62 7.10
C MET A 208 7.21 26.31 6.28
N TRP A 209 7.05 26.96 5.12
CA TRP A 209 5.96 26.66 4.20
C TRP A 209 6.02 25.21 3.70
N ARG A 210 7.20 24.76 3.22
CA ARG A 210 7.41 23.38 2.76
C ARG A 210 7.10 22.36 3.86
N ASP A 211 7.59 22.59 5.07
CA ASP A 211 7.36 21.70 6.21
C ASP A 211 5.87 21.64 6.59
N CYS A 212 5.18 22.78 6.61
CA CYS A 212 3.75 22.82 6.86
C CYS A 212 2.93 22.15 5.74
N ALA A 213 3.30 22.37 4.48
CA ALA A 213 2.65 21.75 3.32
C ALA A 213 2.84 20.23 3.33
N LYS A 214 4.06 19.76 3.63
CA LYS A 214 4.36 18.33 3.79
C LYS A 214 3.54 17.71 4.91
N LYS A 215 3.47 18.36 6.09
CA LYS A 215 2.63 17.90 7.21
C LYS A 215 1.16 17.85 6.84
N LEU A 216 0.63 18.88 6.18
CA LEU A 216 -0.77 18.91 5.76
C LEU A 216 -1.07 17.78 4.77
N ARG A 217 -0.22 17.57 3.76
CA ARG A 217 -0.35 16.45 2.82
C ARG A 217 -0.39 15.12 3.57
N GLY A 218 0.53 14.90 4.51
CA GLY A 218 0.55 13.69 5.34
C GLY A 218 -0.73 13.48 6.14
N PHE A 219 -1.23 14.51 6.83
CA PHE A 219 -2.48 14.41 7.61
C PHE A 219 -3.70 14.18 6.72
N VAL A 220 -3.79 14.87 5.58
CA VAL A 220 -4.90 14.71 4.63
C VAL A 220 -4.89 13.33 4.01
N THR A 221 -3.74 12.82 3.57
CA THR A 221 -3.62 11.46 3.05
C THR A 221 -4.05 10.45 4.11
N LYS A 222 -3.53 10.56 5.34
CA LYS A 222 -3.94 9.66 6.43
C LYS A 222 -5.45 9.73 6.69
N PHE A 223 -6.03 10.92 6.72
CA PHE A 223 -7.48 11.10 6.87
C PHE A 223 -8.27 10.42 5.76
N LEU A 224 -7.87 10.60 4.49
CA LEU A 224 -8.56 10.01 3.35
C LEU A 224 -8.47 8.48 3.33
N MET A 225 -7.35 7.92 3.77
CA MET A 225 -7.20 6.47 3.94
C MET A 225 -8.11 5.93 5.05
N GLU A 226 -8.14 6.58 6.22
CA GLU A 226 -9.04 6.19 7.32
C GLU A 226 -10.52 6.35 6.95
N ARG A 227 -10.85 7.36 6.15
CA ARG A 227 -12.20 7.60 5.64
C ARG A 227 -12.66 6.51 4.66
N LEU A 228 -11.80 6.13 3.71
CA LEU A 228 -12.05 4.99 2.80
C LEU A 228 -12.23 3.69 3.60
N LYS A 229 -11.29 3.42 4.53
CA LYS A 229 -11.34 2.28 5.43
C LYS A 229 -12.65 2.25 6.23
N LEU A 230 -13.04 3.37 6.83
CA LEU A 230 -14.30 3.48 7.57
C LEU A 230 -15.51 3.19 6.67
N PHE A 231 -15.56 3.73 5.46
CA PHE A 231 -16.64 3.45 4.52
C PHE A 231 -16.77 1.95 4.25
N GLN A 232 -15.66 1.27 3.93
CA GLN A 232 -15.64 -0.16 3.62
C GLN A 232 -15.99 -1.02 4.84
N LEU A 233 -15.44 -0.72 6.02
CA LEU A 233 -15.72 -1.44 7.27
C LEU A 233 -17.15 -1.25 7.78
N LEU A 234 -17.86 -0.20 7.35
CA LEU A 234 -19.29 -0.02 7.63
C LEU A 234 -20.19 -0.64 6.56
N ASN A 235 -19.63 -0.97 5.40
CA ASN A 235 -20.37 -1.46 4.23
C ASN A 235 -19.74 -2.73 3.68
N PHE A 236 -19.69 -3.78 4.49
CA PHE A 236 -19.16 -5.07 4.10
C PHE A 236 -20.21 -6.18 4.23
N THR A 237 -19.98 -7.28 3.55
CA THR A 237 -20.66 -8.55 3.78
C THR A 237 -19.63 -9.59 4.19
N VAL A 238 -20.05 -10.53 5.04
CA VAL A 238 -19.22 -11.68 5.46
C VAL A 238 -20.00 -12.94 5.20
N ARG A 239 -19.33 -13.93 4.63
CA ARG A 239 -19.89 -15.27 4.42
C ARG A 239 -18.87 -16.34 4.75
N LEU A 240 -19.35 -17.44 5.32
CA LEU A 240 -18.60 -18.69 5.40
C LEU A 240 -18.67 -19.37 4.03
N GLU A 241 -17.53 -19.73 3.46
CA GLU A 241 -17.44 -20.60 2.29
C GLU A 241 -17.15 -22.03 2.76
N PRO A 242 -18.17 -22.92 2.76
CA PRO A 242 -18.01 -24.28 3.28
C PRO A 242 -17.04 -25.12 2.45
N VAL A 243 -16.85 -24.80 1.17
CA VAL A 243 -15.99 -25.62 0.30
C VAL A 243 -14.50 -25.34 0.54
N THR A 244 -14.13 -24.08 0.76
CA THR A 244 -12.74 -23.67 1.05
C THR A 244 -12.45 -23.53 2.55
N ASN A 245 -13.44 -23.80 3.41
CA ASN A 245 -13.35 -23.63 4.87
C ASN A 245 -12.80 -22.26 5.29
N SER A 246 -13.11 -21.22 4.51
CA SER A 246 -12.57 -19.87 4.67
C SER A 246 -13.71 -18.87 4.85
N ILE A 247 -13.39 -17.71 5.40
CA ILE A 247 -14.35 -16.62 5.58
C ILE A 247 -14.08 -15.56 4.53
N HIS A 248 -15.07 -15.28 3.69
CA HIS A 248 -14.96 -14.28 2.63
C HIS A 248 -15.59 -12.99 3.10
N VAL A 249 -14.84 -11.89 3.01
CA VAL A 249 -15.29 -10.54 3.35
C VAL A 249 -15.30 -9.68 2.10
N THR A 250 -16.45 -9.12 1.75
CA THR A 250 -16.62 -8.30 0.54
C THR A 250 -16.98 -6.87 0.95
N PRO A 251 -16.14 -5.85 0.71
CA PRO A 251 -16.51 -4.47 0.93
C PRO A 251 -17.38 -3.94 -0.21
N LYS A 252 -18.14 -2.88 0.04
CA LYS A 252 -18.65 -2.03 -1.02
C LYS A 252 -17.55 -1.10 -1.52
N VAL A 253 -17.44 -0.99 -2.84
CA VAL A 253 -16.61 0.03 -3.49
C VAL A 253 -17.16 1.42 -3.15
N TRP A 254 -16.26 2.33 -2.80
CA TRP A 254 -16.60 3.72 -2.51
C TRP A 254 -16.63 4.53 -3.81
N TYR A 255 -17.82 4.88 -4.27
CA TYR A 255 -18.03 5.78 -5.41
C TYR A 255 -18.22 7.23 -4.93
N THR A 256 -17.86 8.19 -5.80
CA THR A 256 -18.09 9.62 -5.55
C THR A 256 -19.57 9.88 -5.28
N GLY A 257 -19.88 10.55 -4.16
CA GLY A 257 -21.24 10.87 -3.75
C GLY A 257 -21.96 9.76 -2.97
N ALA A 258 -21.32 8.63 -2.69
CA ALA A 258 -21.88 7.63 -1.79
C ALA A 258 -22.11 8.23 -0.39
N PRO A 259 -23.21 7.87 0.31
CA PRO A 259 -23.51 8.40 1.63
C PRO A 259 -22.43 8.00 2.62
N GLU A 260 -21.99 8.96 3.41
CA GLU A 260 -20.88 8.81 4.33
C GLU A 260 -21.33 8.70 5.78
N SER A 261 -20.41 8.24 6.63
CA SER A 261 -20.70 8.12 8.06
C SER A 261 -20.98 9.49 8.68
N PRO A 262 -22.07 9.65 9.46
CA PRO A 262 -22.33 10.89 10.19
C PRO A 262 -21.29 11.20 11.27
N SER A 263 -20.42 10.23 11.59
CA SER A 263 -19.32 10.39 12.53
C SER A 263 -18.14 11.21 11.98
N ILE A 264 -18.09 11.44 10.67
CA ILE A 264 -17.02 12.26 10.07
C ILE A 264 -17.33 13.75 10.32
N PRO A 265 -16.37 14.52 10.87
CA PRO A 265 -16.56 15.95 11.08
C PRO A 265 -16.91 16.69 9.78
N ARG A 266 -17.92 17.55 9.81
CA ARG A 266 -18.38 18.31 8.63
C ARG A 266 -17.27 19.12 7.98
N THR A 267 -16.35 19.65 8.79
CA THR A 267 -15.16 20.42 8.37
C THR A 267 -14.20 19.63 7.47
N LEU A 268 -14.26 18.29 7.52
CA LEU A 268 -13.41 17.39 6.75
C LEU A 268 -14.13 16.76 5.54
N LEU A 269 -15.46 16.84 5.46
CA LEU A 269 -16.24 16.29 4.36
C LEU A 269 -15.91 16.97 3.01
N ASP A 270 -15.54 18.25 3.05
CA ASP A 270 -15.15 19.03 1.86
C ASP A 270 -13.82 18.58 1.23
N ILE A 271 -13.03 17.75 1.92
CA ILE A 271 -11.79 17.21 1.36
C ILE A 271 -12.18 16.11 0.36
N PRO A 272 -11.84 16.22 -0.94
CA PRO A 272 -12.21 15.21 -1.93
C PRO A 272 -11.42 13.91 -1.73
N MET A 273 -11.97 12.80 -2.22
CA MET A 273 -11.25 11.54 -2.39
C MET A 273 -9.96 11.76 -3.20
N LEU A 274 -8.88 11.02 -2.90
CA LEU A 274 -7.66 11.09 -3.72
C LEU A 274 -7.95 10.49 -5.11
N GLU A 275 -7.48 11.15 -6.17
CA GLU A 275 -7.63 10.70 -7.56
C GLU A 275 -7.29 9.20 -7.77
N PRO A 276 -6.20 8.65 -7.19
CA PRO A 276 -5.88 7.23 -7.28
C PRO A 276 -6.99 6.26 -6.90
N PHE A 277 -7.92 6.65 -6.03
CA PHE A 277 -9.00 5.80 -5.53
C PHE A 277 -10.35 6.11 -6.19
N LYS A 278 -10.46 7.11 -7.07
CA LYS A 278 -11.73 7.48 -7.70
C LYS A 278 -12.08 6.51 -8.84
N PRO A 279 -13.17 5.74 -8.74
CA PRO A 279 -13.58 4.81 -9.78
C PRO A 279 -14.35 5.55 -10.89
N GLU A 280 -13.68 6.46 -11.59
CA GLU A 280 -14.24 7.30 -12.64
C GLU A 280 -13.43 7.18 -13.95
N GLY A 281 -14.02 7.64 -15.06
CA GLY A 281 -13.38 7.64 -16.38
C GLY A 281 -13.47 6.30 -17.13
N THR A 282 -12.35 5.90 -17.72
CA THR A 282 -12.21 4.68 -18.53
C THR A 282 -12.44 3.41 -17.70
N GLN A 283 -12.67 2.27 -18.37
CA GLN A 283 -12.81 0.99 -17.67
C GLN A 283 -11.52 0.61 -16.92
N GLU A 284 -10.36 0.85 -17.51
CA GLU A 284 -9.05 0.57 -16.90
C GLU A 284 -8.80 1.42 -15.65
N SER A 285 -9.11 2.72 -15.70
CA SER A 285 -8.99 3.61 -14.54
C SER A 285 -9.94 3.20 -13.41
N LYS A 286 -11.16 2.77 -13.74
CA LYS A 286 -12.11 2.22 -12.76
C LYS A 286 -11.57 0.97 -12.07
N ILE A 287 -11.10 -0.01 -12.83
CA ILE A 287 -10.53 -1.25 -12.28
C ILE A 287 -9.34 -0.92 -11.37
N THR A 288 -8.41 -0.09 -11.84
CA THR A 288 -7.23 0.32 -11.06
C THR A 288 -7.60 1.02 -9.75
N ALA A 289 -8.59 1.91 -9.77
CA ALA A 289 -9.06 2.60 -8.58
C ALA A 289 -9.71 1.62 -7.58
N VAL A 290 -10.50 0.67 -8.08
CA VAL A 290 -11.12 -0.37 -7.25
C VAL A 290 -10.06 -1.27 -6.63
N ASP A 291 -9.06 -1.72 -7.40
CA ASP A 291 -7.96 -2.54 -6.90
C ASP A 291 -7.21 -1.82 -5.76
N ARG A 292 -6.93 -0.52 -5.93
CA ARG A 292 -6.32 0.29 -4.88
C ARG A 292 -7.21 0.41 -3.64
N GLN A 293 -8.52 0.55 -3.81
CA GLN A 293 -9.44 0.52 -2.66
C GLN A 293 -9.44 -0.85 -1.96
N MET A 294 -9.35 -1.94 -2.72
CA MET A 294 -9.26 -3.30 -2.18
C MET A 294 -7.96 -3.51 -1.41
N GLU A 295 -6.83 -2.99 -1.89
CA GLU A 295 -5.55 -3.03 -1.16
C GLU A 295 -5.64 -2.38 0.23
N VAL A 296 -6.34 -1.25 0.34
CA VAL A 296 -6.58 -0.59 1.64
C VAL A 296 -7.44 -1.46 2.55
N PHE A 297 -8.45 -2.11 2.00
CA PHE A 297 -9.32 -3.00 2.76
C PHE A 297 -8.58 -4.26 3.24
N GLU A 298 -7.83 -4.92 2.35
CA GLU A 298 -6.95 -6.05 2.67
C GLU A 298 -5.96 -5.69 3.77
N SER A 299 -5.29 -4.54 3.65
CA SER A 299 -4.33 -4.07 4.66
C SER A 299 -4.99 -3.90 6.04
N SER A 300 -6.29 -3.63 6.08
CA SER A 300 -7.04 -3.47 7.32
C SER A 300 -7.45 -4.79 7.96
N LEU A 301 -7.41 -5.90 7.21
CA LEU A 301 -7.84 -7.24 7.61
C LEU A 301 -6.70 -8.28 7.54
N GLN A 302 -5.44 -7.83 7.56
CA GLN A 302 -4.28 -8.72 7.41
C GLN A 302 -4.21 -9.80 8.47
N VAL A 303 -4.42 -9.41 9.75
CA VAL A 303 -4.39 -10.29 10.91
C VAL A 303 -5.48 -9.85 11.88
N LEU A 304 -6.39 -10.76 12.23
CA LEU A 304 -7.48 -10.53 13.16
C LEU A 304 -7.37 -11.52 14.32
N HIS A 305 -7.26 -11.00 15.54
CA HIS A 305 -7.28 -11.80 16.76
C HIS A 305 -8.71 -11.86 17.28
N VAL A 306 -9.37 -12.98 17.05
CA VAL A 306 -10.77 -13.20 17.38
C VAL A 306 -10.85 -13.94 18.71
N LYS A 307 -11.52 -13.35 19.70
CA LYS A 307 -11.70 -13.95 21.02
C LYS A 307 -13.09 -14.56 21.11
N HIS A 308 -13.16 -15.88 21.21
CA HIS A 308 -14.41 -16.61 21.39
C HIS A 308 -14.93 -16.53 22.84
N SER A 309 -16.19 -16.93 23.03
CA SER A 309 -16.88 -16.93 24.33
C SER A 309 -16.21 -17.80 25.40
N ASP A 310 -15.45 -18.82 24.99
CA ASP A 310 -14.64 -19.69 25.84
C ASP A 310 -13.27 -19.07 26.22
N ASN A 311 -13.04 -17.80 25.88
CA ASN A 311 -11.76 -17.09 25.98
C ASN A 311 -10.63 -17.65 25.10
N VAL A 312 -10.92 -18.54 24.15
CA VAL A 312 -9.91 -18.98 23.18
C VAL A 312 -9.74 -17.88 22.13
N ILE A 313 -8.49 -17.46 21.93
CA ILE A 313 -8.12 -16.53 20.86
C ILE A 313 -7.75 -17.35 19.63
N ARG A 314 -8.44 -17.12 18.51
CA ARG A 314 -8.06 -17.63 17.19
C ARG A 314 -7.56 -16.48 16.34
N VAL A 315 -6.52 -16.76 15.56
CA VAL A 315 -5.96 -15.80 14.61
C VAL A 315 -6.49 -16.12 13.23
N PHE A 316 -7.04 -15.11 12.55
CA PHE A 316 -7.40 -15.16 11.14
C PHE A 316 -6.48 -14.24 10.36
N GLU A 317 -6.02 -14.67 9.19
CA GLU A 317 -5.16 -13.84 8.35
C GLU A 317 -5.59 -13.84 6.89
N SER A 318 -5.19 -12.80 6.16
CA SER A 318 -5.43 -12.63 4.71
C SER A 318 -4.15 -12.42 3.91
N LEU A 319 -2.98 -12.53 4.55
CA LEU A 319 -1.67 -12.28 3.95
C LEU A 319 -1.33 -13.31 2.87
N HIS A 320 -1.87 -14.53 2.97
CA HIS A 320 -1.81 -15.54 1.90
C HIS A 320 -2.43 -15.10 0.55
N ASN A 321 -3.29 -14.07 0.55
CA ASN A 321 -3.82 -13.50 -0.70
C ASN A 321 -2.85 -12.51 -1.34
N ASN A 322 -1.93 -11.96 -0.55
CA ASN A 322 -1.04 -10.90 -1.00
C ASN A 322 0.28 -11.50 -1.48
N LEU A 323 0.48 -11.40 -2.79
CA LEU A 323 1.68 -11.84 -3.44
C LEU A 323 2.93 -11.13 -2.85
N ASP A 324 2.89 -9.91 -2.35
CA ASP A 324 4.12 -9.31 -1.81
C ASP A 324 4.63 -9.98 -0.52
N TYR A 325 3.85 -10.86 0.11
CA TYR A 325 4.23 -11.55 1.35
C TYR A 325 4.63 -13.00 1.13
N GLU A 326 5.63 -13.42 1.90
CA GLU A 326 6.09 -14.80 1.96
C GLU A 326 6.07 -15.24 3.43
N LEU A 327 5.67 -16.49 3.66
CA LEU A 327 5.59 -17.06 5.00
C LEU A 327 6.92 -17.69 5.40
N PHE A 328 7.38 -17.37 6.60
CA PHE A 328 8.58 -17.94 7.20
C PHE A 328 8.27 -18.55 8.56
N GLU A 329 8.96 -19.63 8.88
CA GLU A 329 9.13 -20.13 10.23
C GLU A 329 10.37 -19.48 10.84
N PHE A 330 10.15 -18.65 11.85
CA PHE A 330 11.16 -17.99 12.64
C PHE A 330 11.43 -18.79 13.91
N ARG A 331 12.70 -19.14 14.14
CA ARG A 331 13.14 -19.88 15.33
C ARG A 331 14.26 -19.14 16.05
N PHE A 332 14.22 -19.14 17.37
CA PHE A 332 15.27 -18.61 18.23
C PHE A 332 15.33 -19.40 19.56
N PRO A 333 16.48 -19.45 20.26
CA PRO A 333 16.66 -20.31 21.43
C PRO A 333 15.64 -20.05 22.55
N PHE A 334 15.06 -21.11 23.09
CA PHE A 334 14.00 -21.04 24.12
C PHE A 334 14.54 -20.67 25.50
N ASP A 335 15.72 -21.18 25.84
CA ASP A 335 16.37 -21.06 27.14
C ASP A 335 17.18 -19.76 27.30
N GLU A 336 17.60 -19.14 26.19
CA GLU A 336 18.38 -17.90 26.23
C GLU A 336 17.51 -16.63 26.14
N TYR A 337 16.40 -16.67 25.40
CA TYR A 337 15.62 -15.47 25.06
C TYR A 337 14.13 -15.63 25.33
N PRO A 338 13.49 -14.71 26.06
CA PRO A 338 12.05 -14.75 26.26
C PRO A 338 11.25 -14.30 25.02
N PRO A 339 10.00 -14.75 24.83
CA PRO A 339 9.13 -14.36 23.73
C PRO A 339 9.05 -12.87 23.39
N PHE A 340 9.10 -11.99 24.39
CA PHE A 340 8.91 -10.55 24.18
C PHE A 340 10.06 -9.89 23.41
N VAL A 341 11.23 -10.54 23.26
CA VAL A 341 12.33 -10.04 22.42
C VAL A 341 12.25 -10.51 20.97
N CYS A 342 11.26 -11.33 20.61
CA CYS A 342 11.08 -11.92 19.28
C CYS A 342 11.23 -10.89 18.15
N THR A 343 10.54 -9.75 18.25
CA THR A 343 10.59 -8.68 17.25
C THR A 343 12.00 -8.10 17.07
N THR A 344 12.75 -7.93 18.17
CA THR A 344 14.12 -7.41 18.13
C THR A 344 15.06 -8.41 17.46
N ILE A 345 14.96 -9.70 17.82
CA ILE A 345 15.76 -10.76 17.19
C ILE A 345 15.43 -10.86 15.70
N LEU A 346 14.15 -10.79 15.35
CA LEU A 346 13.67 -10.82 13.97
C LEU A 346 14.26 -9.66 13.14
N GLN A 347 14.44 -8.47 13.71
CA GLN A 347 15.04 -7.33 13.00
C GLN A 347 16.50 -7.58 12.55
N GLU A 348 17.27 -8.42 13.24
CA GLU A 348 18.62 -8.82 12.83
C GLU A 348 18.65 -9.63 11.54
N HIS A 349 17.50 -10.11 11.06
CA HIS A 349 17.40 -10.71 9.74
C HIS A 349 17.35 -9.65 8.62
N HIS A 350 17.78 -8.42 8.91
CA HIS A 350 17.72 -7.21 8.07
C HIS A 350 16.28 -6.89 7.62
N ILE A 351 15.30 -7.24 8.46
CA ILE A 351 13.90 -6.99 8.16
C ILE A 351 13.56 -5.50 8.31
N SER A 352 14.30 -4.72 9.10
CA SER A 352 14.10 -3.27 9.15
C SER A 352 14.33 -2.57 7.79
N GLU A 353 15.14 -3.17 6.91
CA GLU A 353 15.31 -2.73 5.52
C GLU A 353 14.19 -3.25 4.59
N ILE A 354 13.45 -4.28 5.03
CA ILE A 354 12.34 -4.95 4.34
C ILE A 354 11.04 -4.42 4.97
N THR A 355 10.53 -3.32 4.43
CA THR A 355 9.60 -2.35 5.04
C THR A 355 8.29 -2.85 5.70
N ASP A 356 7.98 -4.14 5.80
CA ASP A 356 6.76 -4.64 6.46
C ASP A 356 6.85 -6.15 6.86
N PHE A 357 6.43 -6.51 8.08
CA PHE A 357 6.31 -7.90 8.54
C PHE A 357 5.20 -8.08 9.58
N HIS A 358 4.64 -9.29 9.64
CA HIS A 358 3.53 -9.67 10.52
C HIS A 358 3.81 -10.99 11.22
N ILE A 359 3.92 -10.96 12.55
CA ILE A 359 4.01 -12.18 13.36
C ILE A 359 2.57 -12.69 13.56
N VAL A 360 2.27 -13.87 13.02
CA VAL A 360 0.90 -14.42 12.97
C VAL A 360 0.68 -15.59 13.92
N SER A 361 1.69 -15.96 14.70
CA SER A 361 1.58 -16.97 15.74
C SER A 361 2.21 -16.50 17.04
N GLU A 362 1.61 -16.87 18.15
CA GLU A 362 2.27 -16.76 19.44
C GLU A 362 3.35 -17.85 19.57
N PRO A 363 4.51 -17.53 20.17
CA PRO A 363 5.50 -18.55 20.50
C PRO A 363 4.93 -19.53 21.52
N PHE A 364 4.92 -20.80 21.16
CA PHE A 364 4.36 -21.87 21.98
C PHE A 364 5.39 -22.42 22.98
N VAL A 365 4.95 -22.68 24.22
CA VAL A 365 5.72 -23.42 25.22
C VAL A 365 5.28 -24.88 25.17
N SER A 366 6.13 -25.76 24.62
CA SER A 366 5.82 -27.19 24.51
C SER A 366 6.23 -27.99 25.74
N LEU A 367 5.57 -29.14 25.96
CA LEU A 367 6.02 -30.21 26.85
C LEU A 367 6.24 -31.48 26.03
N PRO A 368 7.46 -32.05 25.98
CA PRO A 368 8.69 -31.54 26.61
C PRO A 368 9.15 -30.19 26.04
N PRO A 369 9.95 -29.41 26.79
CA PRO A 369 10.42 -28.09 26.36
C PRO A 369 11.15 -28.19 25.02
N SER A 370 10.73 -27.37 24.06
CA SER A 370 11.44 -27.20 22.79
C SER A 370 12.78 -26.52 23.04
N SER A 371 13.78 -26.84 22.22
CA SER A 371 15.05 -26.10 22.21
C SER A 371 14.90 -24.68 21.64
N HIS A 372 13.83 -24.41 20.90
CA HIS A 372 13.58 -23.12 20.27
C HIS A 372 12.14 -22.65 20.48
N HIS A 373 11.98 -21.35 20.62
CA HIS A 373 10.73 -20.70 20.26
C HIS A 373 10.51 -20.82 18.75
N VAL A 374 9.27 -21.02 18.35
CA VAL A 374 8.86 -21.07 16.94
C VAL A 374 7.73 -20.08 16.75
N ALA A 375 7.89 -19.19 15.77
CA ALA A 375 6.85 -18.27 15.33
C ALA A 375 6.74 -18.34 13.80
N LYS A 376 5.54 -18.19 13.25
CA LYS A 376 5.37 -17.93 11.82
C LYS A 376 5.21 -16.44 11.58
N VAL A 377 5.91 -15.97 10.56
CA VAL A 377 6.03 -14.56 10.22
C VAL A 377 5.82 -14.41 8.73
N TYR A 378 4.91 -13.54 8.33
CA TYR A 378 4.83 -13.07 6.96
C TYR A 378 5.79 -11.89 6.79
N ILE A 379 6.67 -11.96 5.81
CA ILE A 379 7.63 -10.91 5.49
C ILE A 379 7.34 -10.42 4.08
N ARG A 380 7.30 -9.10 3.89
CA ARG A 380 7.06 -8.51 2.57
C ARG A 380 8.32 -8.56 1.70
N VAL A 381 8.39 -9.48 0.74
CA VAL A 381 9.58 -9.67 -0.11
C VAL A 381 9.40 -8.95 -1.45
N THR A 382 9.53 -7.62 -1.47
CA THR A 382 9.40 -6.84 -2.72
C THR A 382 10.69 -6.77 -3.53
N HIS A 383 11.85 -6.66 -2.87
CA HIS A 383 13.14 -6.43 -3.54
C HIS A 383 14.35 -7.12 -2.91
N LYS A 384 14.24 -7.62 -1.68
CA LYS A 384 15.35 -8.21 -0.93
C LYS A 384 14.84 -9.33 -0.02
N MET A 385 15.50 -10.48 -0.05
CA MET A 385 15.23 -11.58 0.88
C MET A 385 15.80 -11.28 2.26
N PRO A 386 15.12 -11.67 3.35
CA PRO A 386 15.70 -11.59 4.69
C PRO A 386 16.91 -12.51 4.79
N ILE A 387 17.84 -12.17 5.68
CA ILE A 387 18.93 -13.08 6.04
C ILE A 387 18.30 -14.32 6.68
N LEU A 388 18.67 -15.52 6.26
CA LEU A 388 18.03 -16.74 6.78
C LEU A 388 18.60 -17.22 8.12
N TYR A 389 19.81 -16.80 8.47
CA TYR A 389 20.46 -17.16 9.73
C TYR A 389 21.17 -15.96 10.34
N SER A 390 20.88 -15.68 11.62
CA SER A 390 21.62 -14.70 12.40
C SER A 390 22.51 -15.41 13.41
N ALA A 391 23.82 -15.18 13.30
CA ALA A 391 24.79 -15.69 14.28
C ALA A 391 24.70 -14.96 15.62
N VAL A 392 24.18 -13.72 15.66
CA VAL A 392 24.12 -12.88 16.86
C VAL A 392 23.20 -13.50 17.92
N TYR A 393 22.04 -14.00 17.48
CA TYR A 393 21.01 -14.57 18.34
C TYR A 393 20.72 -16.03 18.04
N THR A 394 21.62 -16.69 17.28
CA THR A 394 21.47 -18.09 16.83
C THR A 394 20.08 -18.39 16.25
N SER A 395 19.47 -17.39 15.61
CA SER A 395 18.11 -17.44 15.11
C SER A 395 18.08 -17.79 13.62
N THR A 396 16.99 -18.45 13.19
CA THR A 396 16.81 -18.89 11.81
C THR A 396 15.46 -18.45 11.28
N LEU A 397 15.42 -18.06 10.00
CA LEU A 397 14.23 -17.94 9.19
C LEU A 397 14.25 -19.04 8.13
N THR A 398 13.26 -19.92 8.18
CA THR A 398 13.05 -20.95 7.16
C THR A 398 11.81 -20.59 6.38
N ARG A 399 11.92 -20.40 5.06
CA ARG A 399 10.74 -20.14 4.23
C ARG A 399 9.81 -21.37 4.29
N ILE A 400 8.53 -21.13 4.47
CA ILE A 400 7.49 -22.14 4.36
C ILE A 400 6.96 -22.07 2.92
N GLU A 401 7.35 -23.02 2.08
CA GLU A 401 6.81 -23.12 0.73
C GLU A 401 5.40 -23.73 0.79
N GLU A 402 4.39 -22.99 0.35
CA GLU A 402 3.00 -23.48 0.33
C GLU A 402 2.72 -24.46 -0.81
N GLY A 403 3.67 -24.71 -1.72
CA GLY A 403 3.45 -25.59 -2.88
C GLY A 403 4.73 -26.02 -3.60
N LYS A 404 4.61 -27.05 -4.44
CA LYS A 404 5.71 -27.63 -5.24
C LYS A 404 6.02 -26.87 -6.53
N TYR A 405 5.21 -25.87 -6.85
CA TYR A 405 5.25 -25.13 -8.11
C TYR A 405 5.28 -23.63 -7.84
N CYS A 406 5.86 -22.89 -8.79
CA CYS A 406 5.82 -21.44 -8.78
C CYS A 406 4.38 -20.92 -8.85
N SER A 407 3.98 -20.08 -7.91
CA SER A 407 2.61 -19.54 -7.88
C SER A 407 2.28 -18.54 -9.00
N ASN A 408 3.26 -18.16 -9.83
CA ASN A 408 3.08 -17.27 -10.99
C ASN A 408 2.95 -18.03 -12.31
N CYS A 409 3.78 -19.05 -12.53
CA CYS A 409 3.84 -19.75 -13.83
C CYS A 409 3.53 -21.25 -13.73
N PHE A 410 3.31 -21.79 -12.53
CA PHE A 410 2.95 -23.19 -12.29
C PHE A 410 4.01 -24.20 -12.76
N ALA A 411 5.27 -23.77 -12.88
CA ALA A 411 6.41 -24.64 -13.14
C ALA A 411 7.03 -25.15 -11.82
N ASP A 412 7.57 -26.37 -11.86
CA ASP A 412 8.11 -27.06 -10.68
C ASP A 412 9.61 -26.76 -10.42
N ASP A 413 10.27 -26.02 -11.31
CA ASP A 413 11.73 -25.86 -11.34
C ASP A 413 12.25 -24.57 -10.69
N HIS A 414 11.37 -23.70 -10.21
CA HIS A 414 11.78 -22.46 -9.56
C HIS A 414 10.78 -21.92 -8.53
N GLY A 415 11.32 -21.29 -7.49
CA GLY A 415 10.58 -20.40 -6.60
C GLY A 415 10.21 -19.08 -7.27
N ARG A 416 9.28 -18.35 -6.67
CA ARG A 416 8.71 -17.13 -7.25
C ARG A 416 9.73 -16.02 -7.55
N GLU A 417 10.75 -15.88 -6.71
CA GLU A 417 11.86 -14.94 -6.82
C GLU A 417 12.69 -15.11 -8.11
N ASN A 418 12.68 -16.31 -8.68
CA ASN A 418 13.39 -16.65 -9.91
C ASN A 418 12.46 -16.68 -11.14
N CYS A 419 11.18 -16.38 -10.95
CA CYS A 419 10.19 -16.41 -12.02
C CYS A 419 10.29 -15.17 -12.91
N LYS A 420 10.52 -15.38 -14.21
CA LYS A 420 10.56 -14.30 -15.22
C LYS A 420 9.18 -13.96 -15.80
N GLN A 421 8.19 -14.81 -15.55
CA GLN A 421 6.83 -14.55 -16.01
C GLN A 421 6.22 -13.43 -15.17
N PRO A 422 5.44 -12.52 -15.77
CA PRO A 422 4.67 -11.57 -14.99
C PRO A 422 3.81 -12.36 -13.99
N SER A 423 3.74 -11.89 -12.75
CA SER A 423 2.73 -12.36 -11.81
C SER A 423 1.36 -12.02 -12.38
N LEU A 424 0.77 -12.95 -13.11
CA LEU A 424 -0.60 -12.89 -13.57
C LEU A 424 -1.46 -13.50 -12.46
N GLY A 425 -2.55 -12.83 -12.13
CA GLY A 425 -3.13 -12.94 -10.80
C GLY A 425 -2.65 -11.79 -9.91
N ILE A 426 -3.62 -11.20 -9.24
CA ILE A 426 -3.56 -9.91 -8.56
C ILE A 426 -2.29 -9.67 -7.72
N GLY A 427 -1.71 -8.48 -7.91
CA GLY A 427 -0.63 -7.95 -7.07
C GLY A 427 0.07 -6.72 -7.66
N ARG A 428 -0.09 -6.41 -8.95
CA ARG A 428 0.38 -5.14 -9.53
C ARG A 428 -0.55 -4.67 -10.64
N PRO A 429 -1.18 -3.48 -10.56
CA PRO A 429 -1.18 -2.65 -11.75
C PRO A 429 0.29 -2.49 -12.16
N LYS A 430 0.63 -2.67 -13.44
CA LYS A 430 1.93 -2.20 -13.95
C LYS A 430 2.04 -0.75 -13.50
N GLY A 431 2.90 -0.49 -12.51
CA GLY A 431 3.11 0.86 -12.02
C GLY A 431 3.55 1.68 -13.21
N VAL A 432 2.71 2.62 -13.65
CA VAL A 432 3.23 3.90 -14.10
C VAL A 432 4.08 4.39 -12.94
N GLY A 433 5.36 4.63 -13.22
CA GLY A 433 6.45 4.58 -12.25
C GLY A 433 6.24 5.39 -10.97
N GLU A 434 7.10 5.13 -9.99
CA GLU A 434 7.28 5.91 -8.76
C GLU A 434 7.59 7.40 -8.99
N SER A 435 7.51 7.90 -10.23
CA SER A 435 7.63 9.31 -10.61
C SER A 435 6.35 10.13 -10.45
N ASP A 436 5.16 9.50 -10.34
CA ASP A 436 3.88 10.25 -10.41
C ASP A 436 3.27 10.60 -9.05
N LEU A 437 3.84 10.07 -7.96
CA LEU A 437 3.62 10.60 -6.61
C LEU A 437 4.79 11.53 -6.28
N GLY A 438 4.80 12.73 -6.88
CA GLY A 438 5.83 13.74 -6.63
C GLY A 438 6.05 13.99 -5.13
N VAL A 439 7.13 13.40 -4.62
CA VAL A 439 7.67 13.58 -3.25
C VAL A 439 8.25 14.98 -3.12
#